data_AF-A0A4V0NG88-F1
#
_entry.id   AF-A0A4V0NG88-F1
#
_cell.length_a   1.000
_cell.length_b   1.000
_cell.length_c   1.000
_cell.angle_alpha   90.00
_cell.angle_beta   90.00
_cell.angle_gamma   90.00
#
_symmetry.space_group_name_H-M   'P 1'
#
loop_
_entity.id
_entity.type
_entity.pdbx_description
1 polymer ?
#
loop_
_entity_poly.entity_id
_entity_poly.type
_entity_poly.pdbx_seq_one_letter_code
_entity_poly.pdbx_strand_id
1 'polypeptide(L)'
;MRVAWFLLVLVPACSHPIDEAISPDAESAKSPPSGSSPSSPAAAPSAAPPAAAAEVDARFTPLIASAFRDYKAWGRVDDELRWAPWLCRLPLPGRARMSAAEDGGHARKLYSTFAKHRDRYPLVQGEAPMSQPVGQALVKESYHPELVDEKEVPEFPSHQPSAPDGASGTPDHFDPYVRDGDRVYRASRFAGAYVMLKVAPETPGTDAGWVYGTVTPEGEVTSAGRVASCMGCHESARHERVFGIATAPQP
;
A
#
# COMPACT_ATOMS: atom_id res chain seq x y z
N MET A 1 51.48 -19.78 -11.41
CA MET A 1 50.55 -19.80 -10.25
C MET A 1 50.40 -18.36 -9.77
N ARG A 2 49.26 -17.71 -10.03
CA ARG A 2 48.98 -16.33 -9.59
C ARG A 2 47.81 -16.38 -8.61
N VAL A 3 48.08 -16.04 -7.36
CA VAL A 3 47.12 -16.00 -6.25
C VAL A 3 46.39 -14.67 -6.33
N ALA A 4 45.08 -14.71 -6.59
CA ALA A 4 44.21 -13.54 -6.54
C ALA A 4 43.70 -13.34 -5.11
N TRP A 5 44.01 -12.18 -4.54
CA TRP A 5 43.49 -11.74 -3.24
C TRP A 5 42.07 -11.18 -3.41
N PHE A 6 41.10 -11.77 -2.71
CA PHE A 6 39.76 -11.21 -2.57
C PHE A 6 39.74 -10.18 -1.43
N LEU A 7 39.45 -8.93 -1.77
CA LEU A 7 39.08 -7.88 -0.81
C LEU A 7 37.58 -8.01 -0.51
N LEU A 8 37.25 -8.44 0.71
CA LEU A 8 35.92 -8.34 1.29
C LEU A 8 35.73 -6.90 1.80
N VAL A 9 34.74 -6.18 1.27
CA VAL A 9 34.29 -4.90 1.82
C VAL A 9 33.11 -5.20 2.75
N LEU A 10 33.34 -5.05 4.06
CA LEU A 10 32.31 -5.04 5.10
C LEU A 10 31.65 -3.66 5.12
N VAL A 11 30.35 -3.61 4.81
CA VAL A 11 29.51 -2.42 5.02
C VAL A 11 28.95 -2.48 6.44
N PRO A 12 29.03 -1.39 7.24
CA PRO A 12 28.53 -1.40 8.61
C PRO A 12 26.99 -1.35 8.63
N ALA A 13 26.40 -2.32 9.32
CA ALA A 13 24.99 -2.31 9.71
C ALA A 13 24.82 -1.35 10.90
N CYS A 14 24.06 -0.27 10.73
CA CYS A 14 23.58 0.54 11.84
C CYS A 14 22.34 -0.12 12.43
N SER A 15 22.53 -0.94 13.45
CA SER A 15 21.47 -1.43 14.33
C SER A 15 21.60 -0.70 15.66
N HIS A 16 20.60 0.07 16.05
CA HIS A 16 20.48 0.56 17.43
C HIS A 16 19.29 -0.13 18.12
N PRO A 17 19.49 -0.75 19.28
CA PRO A 17 18.40 -1.25 20.10
C PRO A 17 17.70 -0.08 20.81
N ILE A 18 16.37 -0.07 20.76
CA ILE A 18 15.54 0.78 21.62
C ILE A 18 15.23 -0.05 22.85
N ASP A 19 15.92 0.22 23.95
CA ASP A 19 15.51 -0.21 25.28
C ASP A 19 15.97 0.87 26.27
N GLU A 20 15.09 1.81 26.61
CA GLU A 20 15.17 2.44 27.93
C GLU A 20 13.80 2.97 28.37
N ALA A 21 13.32 2.40 29.47
CA ALA A 21 12.12 2.79 30.17
C ALA A 21 12.40 4.00 31.06
N ILE A 22 11.57 5.04 30.97
CA ILE A 22 11.59 6.15 31.93
C ILE A 22 10.44 5.94 32.91
N SER A 23 10.78 5.64 34.16
CA SER A 23 9.89 5.76 35.32
C SER A 23 9.89 7.20 35.86
N PRO A 24 8.81 7.63 36.56
CA PRO A 24 8.61 8.99 37.00
C PRO A 24 9.14 9.20 38.43
N ASP A 25 9.74 10.36 38.69
CA ASP A 25 9.95 10.83 40.06
C ASP A 25 9.23 12.16 40.29
N ALA A 26 8.62 12.22 41.46
CA ALA A 26 7.85 13.32 42.02
C ALA A 26 8.68 14.14 43.01
N GLU A 27 8.26 15.40 43.17
CA GLU A 27 8.24 16.17 44.44
C GLU A 27 9.55 16.81 44.97
N SER A 28 9.67 18.15 44.95
CA SER A 28 9.22 19.03 46.07
C SER A 28 9.77 20.48 46.00
N ALA A 29 8.82 21.43 46.08
CA ALA A 29 8.78 22.80 46.65
C ALA A 29 10.02 23.74 46.78
N LYS A 30 9.92 24.94 46.18
CA LYS A 30 9.86 26.27 46.87
C LYS A 30 9.65 27.44 45.87
N SER A 31 8.90 28.47 46.28
CA SER A 31 8.69 29.77 45.58
C SER A 31 8.87 30.93 46.58
N PRO A 32 8.83 32.23 46.18
CA PRO A 32 9.58 32.94 45.13
C PRO A 32 10.29 34.20 45.75
N PRO A 33 10.85 35.15 44.94
CA PRO A 33 10.03 36.34 44.69
C PRO A 33 10.14 36.96 43.28
N SER A 34 9.14 37.80 43.03
CA SER A 34 8.86 38.67 41.90
C SER A 34 10.06 39.29 41.17
N GLY A 35 10.02 39.15 39.85
CA GLY A 35 10.75 39.99 38.90
C GLY A 35 9.99 39.99 37.57
N SER A 36 9.24 41.05 37.32
CA SER A 36 8.48 41.27 36.09
C SER A 36 9.41 41.31 34.88
N SER A 37 9.15 40.49 33.87
CA SER A 37 9.62 40.68 32.49
C SER A 37 8.62 40.05 31.51
N PRO A 38 8.35 40.71 30.38
CA PRO A 38 7.17 40.48 29.56
C PRO A 38 7.23 39.15 28.81
N SER A 39 6.10 38.47 28.79
CA SER A 39 5.86 37.23 28.06
C SER A 39 6.01 37.43 26.55
N SER A 40 7.01 36.81 25.96
CA SER A 40 7.01 36.48 24.53
C SER A 40 5.95 35.39 24.28
N PRO A 41 5.03 35.55 23.32
CA PRO A 41 4.12 34.48 22.97
C PRO A 41 4.92 33.31 22.38
N ALA A 42 4.69 32.12 22.94
CA ALA A 42 5.19 30.87 22.40
C ALA A 42 4.77 30.76 20.93
N ALA A 43 5.76 30.66 20.05
CA ALA A 43 5.55 30.36 18.65
C ALA A 43 4.84 29.00 18.55
N ALA A 44 3.65 28.99 17.97
CA ALA A 44 2.97 27.78 17.57
C ALA A 44 3.90 26.94 16.67
N PRO A 45 3.86 25.59 16.74
CA PRO A 45 4.60 24.77 15.79
C PRO A 45 4.10 25.12 14.39
N SER A 46 5.03 25.64 13.59
CA SER A 46 4.81 25.96 12.18
C SER A 46 4.25 24.73 11.49
N ALA A 47 3.00 24.82 11.04
CA ALA A 47 2.37 23.80 10.23
C ALA A 47 3.30 23.44 9.07
N ALA A 48 3.52 22.15 8.87
CA ALA A 48 4.24 21.65 7.70
C ALA A 48 3.54 22.18 6.43
N PRO A 49 4.30 22.58 5.39
CA PRO A 49 3.70 23.02 4.13
C PRO A 49 2.78 21.92 3.58
N PRO A 50 1.60 22.27 3.05
CA PRO A 50 0.76 21.30 2.38
C PRO A 50 1.56 20.66 1.24
N ALA A 51 1.57 19.32 1.21
CA ALA A 51 2.07 18.56 0.07
C ALA A 51 1.45 19.17 -1.21
N ALA A 52 2.30 19.64 -2.12
CA ALA A 52 1.86 20.26 -3.37
C ALA A 52 0.80 19.35 -4.02
N ALA A 53 -0.39 19.89 -4.24
CA ALA A 53 -1.49 19.15 -4.84
C ALA A 53 -0.98 18.56 -6.16
N ALA A 54 -1.02 17.24 -6.28
CA ALA A 54 -0.67 16.57 -7.52
C ALA A 54 -1.58 17.14 -8.62
N GLU A 55 -0.98 17.68 -9.68
CA GLU A 55 -1.74 18.23 -10.79
C GLU A 55 -2.63 17.14 -11.39
N VAL A 56 -3.92 17.43 -11.53
CA VAL A 56 -4.91 16.51 -12.11
C VAL A 56 -4.91 16.72 -13.61
N ASP A 57 -4.22 15.85 -14.36
CA ASP A 57 -4.32 15.86 -15.81
C ASP A 57 -5.71 15.36 -16.25
N ALA A 58 -6.52 16.31 -16.73
CA ALA A 58 -7.91 16.06 -17.12
C ALA A 58 -8.04 14.98 -18.21
N ARG A 59 -7.01 14.75 -19.03
CA ARG A 59 -7.03 13.75 -20.12
C ARG A 59 -7.13 12.33 -19.58
N PHE A 60 -6.56 12.07 -18.39
CA PHE A 60 -6.50 10.74 -17.80
C PHE A 60 -7.58 10.48 -16.75
N THR A 61 -8.23 11.53 -16.26
CA THR A 61 -9.28 11.45 -15.24
C THR A 61 -10.41 10.47 -15.62
N PRO A 62 -10.96 10.48 -16.87
CA PRO A 62 -12.00 9.52 -17.26
C PRO A 62 -11.53 8.05 -17.25
N LEU A 63 -10.26 7.81 -17.61
CA LEU A 63 -9.70 6.46 -17.62
C LEU A 63 -9.50 5.93 -16.18
N ILE A 64 -9.03 6.79 -15.27
CA ILE A 64 -8.88 6.46 -13.84
C ILE A 64 -10.26 6.17 -13.22
N ALA A 65 -11.24 7.05 -13.46
CA ALA A 65 -12.60 6.86 -12.96
C ALA A 65 -13.24 5.57 -13.51
N SER A 66 -13.01 5.24 -14.79
CA SER A 66 -13.48 3.97 -15.37
C SER A 66 -12.83 2.76 -14.71
N ALA A 67 -11.51 2.78 -14.52
CA ALA A 67 -10.80 1.71 -13.84
C ALA A 67 -11.32 1.51 -12.41
N PHE A 68 -11.54 2.61 -11.67
CA PHE A 68 -12.08 2.57 -10.31
C PHE A 68 -13.53 2.05 -10.24
N ARG A 69 -14.36 2.34 -11.26
CA ARG A 69 -15.71 1.77 -11.30
C ARG A 69 -15.71 0.26 -11.57
N ASP A 70 -14.78 -0.21 -12.41
CA ASP A 70 -14.87 -1.54 -13.00
C ASP A 70 -13.96 -2.60 -12.30
N TYR A 71 -13.03 -2.19 -11.42
CA TYR A 71 -11.95 -3.08 -10.94
C TYR A 71 -12.40 -4.32 -10.17
N LYS A 72 -13.51 -4.24 -9.42
CA LYS A 72 -13.99 -5.37 -8.61
C LYS A 72 -14.31 -6.59 -9.48
N ALA A 73 -14.76 -6.39 -10.72
CA ALA A 73 -15.02 -7.47 -11.65
C ALA A 73 -13.74 -8.24 -12.05
N TRP A 74 -12.57 -7.57 -12.06
CA TRP A 74 -11.29 -8.19 -12.41
C TRP A 74 -10.76 -9.14 -11.33
N GLY A 75 -11.20 -8.94 -10.08
CA GLY A 75 -10.83 -9.76 -8.93
C GLY A 75 -9.42 -9.49 -8.41
N ARG A 76 -9.16 -9.94 -7.18
CA ARG A 76 -7.87 -9.76 -6.52
C ARG A 76 -6.81 -10.60 -7.22
N VAL A 77 -5.59 -10.05 -7.35
CA VAL A 77 -4.49 -10.73 -8.05
C VAL A 77 -4.06 -12.03 -7.36
N ASP A 78 -4.34 -12.17 -6.07
CA ASP A 78 -3.96 -13.29 -5.21
C ASP A 78 -5.11 -14.25 -4.85
N ASP A 79 -6.35 -13.99 -5.30
CA ASP A 79 -7.47 -14.92 -5.07
C ASP A 79 -7.34 -16.19 -5.93
N GLU A 80 -7.04 -17.32 -5.31
CA GLU A 80 -6.82 -18.60 -6.00
C GLU A 80 -8.10 -19.20 -6.58
N LEU A 81 -9.29 -18.82 -6.08
CA LEU A 81 -10.56 -19.36 -6.58
C LEU A 81 -10.74 -19.05 -8.07
N ARG A 82 -10.15 -17.95 -8.54
CA ARG A 82 -10.13 -17.55 -9.95
C ARG A 82 -9.09 -18.27 -10.82
N TRP A 83 -8.18 -19.06 -10.23
CA TRP A 83 -7.21 -19.91 -10.94
C TRP A 83 -7.62 -21.39 -10.97
N ALA A 84 -8.70 -21.78 -10.28
CA ALA A 84 -8.89 -23.15 -9.82
C ALA A 84 -9.87 -24.03 -10.64
N PRO A 85 -9.54 -24.37 -11.90
CA PRO A 85 -9.93 -25.68 -12.44
C PRO A 85 -8.91 -26.79 -12.09
N TRP A 86 -7.67 -26.42 -11.72
CA TRP A 86 -6.53 -27.35 -11.67
C TRP A 86 -5.94 -27.59 -10.27
N LEU A 87 -6.53 -27.00 -9.22
CA LEU A 87 -6.06 -27.20 -7.84
C LEU A 87 -6.83 -28.35 -7.19
N CYS A 88 -6.14 -29.45 -6.84
CA CYS A 88 -6.72 -30.54 -6.04
C CYS A 88 -6.96 -30.15 -4.57
N ARG A 89 -6.42 -29.01 -4.14
CA ARG A 89 -6.64 -28.40 -2.81
C ARG A 89 -7.66 -27.26 -2.89
N LEU A 90 -8.31 -26.95 -1.78
CA LEU A 90 -9.19 -25.79 -1.68
C LEU A 90 -8.38 -24.51 -2.02
N PRO A 91 -8.85 -23.67 -2.95
CA PRO A 91 -8.16 -22.43 -3.28
C PRO A 91 -8.17 -21.47 -2.08
N LEU A 92 -7.06 -20.77 -1.87
CA LEU A 92 -6.93 -19.74 -0.84
C LEU A 92 -7.59 -18.42 -1.26
N PRO A 93 -8.15 -17.65 -0.32
CA PRO A 93 -8.69 -16.32 -0.60
C PRO A 93 -7.60 -15.33 -0.94
N GLY A 94 -7.99 -14.25 -1.64
CA GLY A 94 -7.16 -13.05 -1.69
C GLY A 94 -7.00 -12.49 -0.29
N ARG A 95 -5.86 -11.86 0.02
CA ARG A 95 -5.55 -11.43 1.39
C ARG A 95 -5.28 -9.94 1.46
N ALA A 96 -5.66 -9.32 2.58
CA ALA A 96 -5.17 -7.99 2.90
C ALA A 96 -3.64 -8.02 3.03
N ARG A 97 -2.98 -6.94 2.62
CA ARG A 97 -1.52 -6.79 2.70
C ARG A 97 -1.18 -5.51 3.42
N MET A 98 -0.16 -5.53 4.28
CA MET A 98 0.38 -4.31 4.87
C MET A 98 1.32 -3.63 3.88
N SER A 99 1.21 -2.32 3.73
CA SER A 99 2.20 -1.55 2.98
C SER A 99 3.55 -1.56 3.70
N ALA A 100 4.63 -1.83 2.96
CA ALA A 100 6.00 -1.78 3.46
C ALA A 100 6.55 -0.34 3.59
N ALA A 101 5.79 0.69 3.21
CA ALA A 101 6.20 2.07 3.42
C ALA A 101 6.22 2.37 4.93
N GLU A 102 7.35 2.86 5.43
CA GLU A 102 7.52 3.24 6.84
C GLU A 102 6.97 4.64 7.13
N ASP A 103 6.97 5.52 6.12
CA ASP A 103 6.53 6.91 6.21
C ASP A 103 5.66 7.35 5.01
N GLY A 104 5.18 8.60 5.08
CA GLY A 104 4.34 9.21 4.05
C GLY A 104 2.89 8.70 4.00
N GLY A 105 2.12 9.17 3.02
CA GLY A 105 0.69 8.88 2.88
C GLY A 105 0.33 7.42 2.58
N HIS A 106 1.31 6.52 2.53
CA HIS A 106 1.13 5.08 2.30
C HIS A 106 1.44 4.21 3.53
N ALA A 107 2.07 4.76 4.56
CA ALA A 107 2.54 3.99 5.70
C ALA A 107 1.40 3.27 6.44
N ARG A 108 1.65 2.01 6.79
CA ARG A 108 0.76 1.17 7.62
C ARG A 108 -0.67 0.97 7.10
N LYS A 109 -0.94 1.25 5.82
CA LYS A 109 -2.23 0.95 5.19
C LYS A 109 -2.34 -0.54 4.88
N LEU A 110 -3.52 -1.09 5.11
CA LEU A 110 -3.89 -2.39 4.55
C LEU A 110 -4.39 -2.19 3.13
N TYR A 111 -4.06 -3.11 2.23
CA TYR A 111 -4.45 -3.01 0.83
C TYR A 111 -4.68 -4.35 0.17
N SER A 112 -5.34 -4.30 -0.97
CA SER A 112 -5.36 -5.38 -1.96
C SER A 112 -5.15 -4.83 -3.35
N THR A 113 -4.66 -5.69 -4.24
CA THR A 113 -4.39 -5.32 -5.63
C THR A 113 -5.30 -6.07 -6.58
N PHE A 114 -5.79 -5.36 -7.58
CA PHE A 114 -6.60 -5.85 -8.69
C PHE A 114 -5.89 -5.52 -9.99
N ALA A 115 -6.01 -6.40 -10.99
CA ALA A 115 -5.39 -6.20 -12.29
C ALA A 115 -6.32 -6.63 -13.41
N LYS A 116 -6.50 -5.78 -14.42
CA LYS A 116 -7.35 -6.06 -15.58
C LYS A 116 -6.82 -7.24 -16.41
N HIS A 117 -5.51 -7.25 -16.69
CA HIS A 117 -4.79 -8.39 -17.26
C HIS A 117 -4.04 -9.11 -16.15
N ARG A 118 -4.79 -9.92 -15.39
CA ARG A 118 -4.29 -10.61 -14.19
C ARG A 118 -3.22 -11.65 -14.50
N ASP A 119 -3.30 -12.31 -15.65
CA ASP A 119 -2.29 -13.23 -16.18
C ASP A 119 -0.93 -12.56 -16.41
N ARG A 120 -0.91 -11.22 -16.51
CA ARG A 120 0.30 -10.40 -16.67
C ARG A 120 0.72 -9.71 -15.37
N TYR A 121 0.05 -9.97 -14.25
CA TYR A 121 0.49 -9.43 -12.97
C TYR A 121 1.66 -10.27 -12.43
N PRO A 122 2.83 -9.67 -12.16
CA PRO A 122 4.05 -10.43 -11.92
C PRO A 122 4.12 -11.03 -10.52
N LEU A 123 4.88 -12.12 -10.39
CA LEU A 123 5.40 -12.59 -9.11
C LEU A 123 6.70 -11.87 -8.78
N VAL A 124 6.90 -11.50 -7.51
CA VAL A 124 8.12 -10.82 -7.03
C VAL A 124 9.39 -11.62 -7.36
N GLN A 125 9.33 -12.95 -7.22
CA GLN A 125 10.46 -13.87 -7.42
C GLN A 125 10.47 -14.54 -8.81
N GLY A 126 9.76 -13.98 -9.80
CA GLY A 126 9.80 -14.54 -11.17
C GLY A 126 11.19 -14.46 -11.79
N GLU A 127 11.58 -15.47 -12.58
CA GLU A 127 12.92 -15.60 -13.18
C GLU A 127 13.37 -14.35 -13.95
N ALA A 128 12.46 -13.74 -14.71
CA ALA A 128 12.72 -12.53 -15.49
C ALA A 128 11.75 -11.39 -15.14
N PRO A 129 12.17 -10.11 -15.31
CA PRO A 129 11.25 -8.98 -15.35
C PRO A 129 10.13 -9.21 -16.37
N MET A 130 8.92 -8.74 -16.05
CA MET A 130 7.75 -8.95 -16.88
C MET A 130 7.26 -7.60 -17.41
N SER A 131 7.29 -7.42 -18.72
CA SER A 131 6.69 -6.25 -19.36
C SER A 131 5.18 -6.23 -19.18
N GLN A 132 4.61 -5.03 -19.08
CA GLN A 132 3.17 -4.84 -18.87
C GLN A 132 2.49 -4.42 -20.18
N PRO A 133 1.36 -5.04 -20.56
CA PRO A 133 0.70 -4.73 -21.82
C PRO A 133 0.03 -3.35 -21.78
N VAL A 134 0.02 -2.66 -22.92
CA VAL A 134 -0.88 -1.51 -23.13
C VAL A 134 -2.33 -1.97 -22.90
N GLY A 135 -3.11 -1.17 -22.17
CA GLY A 135 -4.45 -1.52 -21.72
C GLY A 135 -4.50 -2.14 -20.33
N GLN A 136 -3.34 -2.46 -19.72
CA GLN A 136 -3.29 -2.87 -18.31
C GLN A 136 -3.80 -1.76 -17.40
N ALA A 137 -4.59 -2.16 -16.42
CA ALA A 137 -5.05 -1.30 -15.34
C ALA A 137 -4.85 -2.04 -14.02
N LEU A 138 -4.23 -1.38 -13.05
CA LEU A 138 -4.02 -1.87 -11.70
C LEU A 138 -4.75 -0.96 -10.74
N VAL A 139 -5.48 -1.56 -9.80
CA VAL A 139 -6.13 -0.82 -8.72
C VAL A 139 -5.65 -1.39 -7.40
N LYS A 140 -5.03 -0.55 -6.57
CA LYS A 140 -4.68 -0.85 -5.19
C LYS A 140 -5.76 -0.25 -4.29
N GLU A 141 -6.69 -1.09 -3.89
CA GLU A 141 -7.74 -0.75 -2.93
C GLU A 141 -7.13 -0.67 -1.53
N SER A 142 -7.31 0.43 -0.83
CA SER A 142 -6.69 0.67 0.49
C SER A 142 -7.74 0.76 1.59
N TYR A 143 -7.37 0.33 2.79
CA TYR A 143 -8.21 0.27 3.97
C TYR A 143 -7.50 0.86 5.18
N HIS A 144 -8.28 1.40 6.10
CA HIS A 144 -7.78 1.72 7.43
C HIS A 144 -7.48 0.44 8.21
N PRO A 145 -6.29 0.32 8.83
CA PRO A 145 -6.01 -0.77 9.75
C PRO A 145 -6.81 -0.57 11.04
N GLU A 146 -7.52 -1.60 11.47
CA GLU A 146 -8.15 -1.67 12.79
C GLU A 146 -7.45 -2.75 13.60
N LEU A 147 -6.87 -2.39 14.74
CA LEU A 147 -6.27 -3.37 15.66
C LEU A 147 -7.41 -4.17 16.33
N VAL A 148 -7.34 -5.50 16.26
CA VAL A 148 -8.35 -6.40 16.84
C VAL A 148 -7.71 -7.35 17.84
N ASP A 149 -8.50 -7.84 18.81
CA ASP A 149 -8.06 -8.93 19.68
C ASP A 149 -7.93 -10.21 18.84
N GLU A 150 -6.85 -10.96 19.03
CA GLU A 150 -6.61 -12.21 18.32
C GLU A 150 -7.75 -13.22 18.49
N LYS A 151 -8.44 -13.19 19.64
CA LYS A 151 -9.60 -14.05 19.93
C LYS A 151 -10.83 -13.72 19.09
N GLU A 152 -10.89 -12.52 18.52
CA GLU A 152 -11.96 -12.07 17.62
C GLU A 152 -11.68 -12.44 16.15
N VAL A 153 -10.47 -12.92 15.84
CA VAL A 153 -10.09 -13.34 14.49
C VAL A 153 -10.66 -14.73 14.23
N PRO A 154 -11.49 -14.92 13.20
CA PRO A 154 -11.96 -16.24 12.82
C PRO A 154 -10.77 -17.18 12.53
N GLU A 155 -10.85 -18.40 13.04
CA GLU A 155 -9.82 -19.44 12.80
C GLU A 155 -9.68 -19.79 11.31
N PHE A 156 -10.79 -19.66 10.57
CA PHE A 156 -10.84 -19.87 9.12
C PHE A 156 -11.27 -18.60 8.41
N PRO A 157 -10.68 -18.27 7.24
CA PRO A 157 -11.14 -17.17 6.43
C PRO A 157 -12.63 -17.31 6.15
N SER A 158 -13.44 -16.40 6.68
CA SER A 158 -14.88 -16.46 6.47
C SER A 158 -15.20 -16.03 5.04
N HIS A 159 -15.94 -16.84 4.29
CA HIS A 159 -16.57 -16.45 3.01
C HIS A 159 -17.68 -15.39 3.17
N GLN A 160 -17.73 -14.70 4.31
CA GLN A 160 -18.77 -13.74 4.61
C GLN A 160 -18.62 -12.55 3.66
N PRO A 161 -19.67 -12.21 2.89
CA PRO A 161 -19.63 -11.06 2.00
C PRO A 161 -19.40 -9.82 2.84
N SER A 162 -18.21 -9.21 2.72
CA SER A 162 -17.95 -7.88 3.24
C SER A 162 -18.64 -6.86 2.32
N ALA A 163 -19.97 -6.84 2.34
CA ALA A 163 -20.75 -5.83 1.64
C ALA A 163 -21.55 -5.03 2.68
N PRO A 164 -21.42 -3.69 2.74
CA PRO A 164 -22.53 -2.89 3.21
C PRO A 164 -23.71 -3.09 2.24
N ASP A 165 -24.92 -3.11 2.81
CA ASP A 165 -26.18 -3.54 2.21
C ASP A 165 -26.36 -3.29 0.69
N GLY A 166 -26.79 -4.33 -0.03
CA GLY A 166 -27.56 -4.19 -1.28
C GLY A 166 -26.90 -4.60 -2.59
N ALA A 167 -25.62 -4.99 -2.61
CA ALA A 167 -25.00 -5.51 -3.84
C ALA A 167 -25.17 -7.04 -3.94
N SER A 168 -26.04 -7.49 -4.84
CA SER A 168 -26.19 -8.91 -5.23
C SER A 168 -24.99 -9.40 -6.06
N GLY A 169 -23.79 -9.27 -5.50
CA GLY A 169 -22.55 -9.84 -6.05
C GLY A 169 -22.26 -11.20 -5.44
N THR A 170 -21.55 -12.05 -6.18
CA THR A 170 -20.89 -13.23 -5.60
C THR A 170 -20.08 -12.84 -4.36
N PRO A 171 -20.13 -13.60 -3.26
CA PRO A 171 -19.33 -13.34 -2.08
C PRO A 171 -17.85 -13.17 -2.45
N ASP A 172 -17.23 -12.06 -2.04
CA ASP A 172 -15.81 -11.81 -2.28
C ASP A 172 -14.98 -12.80 -1.44
N HIS A 173 -14.13 -13.59 -2.09
CA HIS A 173 -13.27 -14.59 -1.45
C HIS A 173 -12.02 -13.89 -0.90
N PHE A 174 -12.20 -13.22 0.24
CA PHE A 174 -11.24 -12.28 0.80
C PHE A 174 -11.00 -12.50 2.30
N ASP A 175 -9.74 -12.62 2.71
CA ASP A 175 -9.29 -12.61 4.10
C ASP A 175 -8.84 -11.18 4.48
N PRO A 176 -9.60 -10.46 5.32
CA PRO A 176 -9.31 -9.07 5.65
C PRO A 176 -8.25 -8.92 6.74
N TYR A 177 -7.71 -9.99 7.31
CA TYR A 177 -6.80 -9.92 8.45
C TYR A 177 -5.31 -9.99 8.04
N VAL A 178 -4.48 -9.19 8.71
CA VAL A 178 -3.02 -9.23 8.59
C VAL A 178 -2.40 -9.31 9.97
N ARG A 179 -1.46 -10.24 10.14
CA ARG A 179 -0.66 -10.40 11.36
C ARG A 179 0.68 -9.71 11.19
N ASP A 180 1.07 -8.93 12.19
CA ASP A 180 2.33 -8.18 12.24
C ASP A 180 2.89 -8.27 13.67
N GLY A 181 3.83 -9.19 13.87
CA GLY A 181 4.29 -9.57 15.21
C GLY A 181 3.17 -10.17 16.06
N ASP A 182 2.96 -9.59 17.24
CA ASP A 182 1.90 -9.94 18.21
C ASP A 182 0.55 -9.27 17.90
N ARG A 183 0.49 -8.42 16.87
CA ARG A 183 -0.69 -7.63 16.53
C ARG A 183 -1.43 -8.23 15.35
N VAL A 184 -2.75 -8.14 15.40
CA VAL A 184 -3.62 -8.46 14.27
C VAL A 184 -4.40 -7.21 13.86
N TYR A 185 -4.35 -6.90 12.57
CA TYR A 185 -5.09 -5.80 11.98
C TYR A 185 -6.15 -6.34 11.03
N ARG A 186 -7.35 -5.77 11.09
CA ARG A 186 -8.44 -5.98 10.14
C ARG A 186 -8.48 -4.83 9.13
N ALA A 187 -8.62 -5.16 7.85
CA ALA A 187 -8.99 -4.21 6.80
C ALA A 187 -10.42 -3.74 7.06
N SER A 188 -10.56 -2.53 7.62
CA SER A 188 -11.84 -2.01 8.10
C SER A 188 -12.51 -1.12 7.03
N ARG A 189 -12.48 0.20 7.22
CA ARG A 189 -13.11 1.16 6.30
C ARG A 189 -12.26 1.36 5.06
N PHE A 190 -12.94 1.42 3.91
CA PHE A 190 -12.31 1.77 2.64
C PHE A 190 -11.73 3.19 2.70
N ALA A 191 -10.46 3.33 2.34
CA ALA A 191 -9.68 4.56 2.44
C ALA A 191 -9.39 5.19 1.07
N GLY A 192 -10.01 4.69 0.00
CA GLY A 192 -9.76 5.09 -1.38
C GLY A 192 -8.83 4.13 -2.11
N ALA A 193 -8.53 4.48 -3.36
CA ALA A 193 -7.78 3.62 -4.26
C ALA A 193 -6.62 4.37 -4.92
N TYR A 194 -5.56 3.61 -5.23
CA TYR A 194 -4.50 4.03 -6.13
C TYR A 194 -4.66 3.31 -7.45
N VAL A 195 -4.63 4.04 -8.55
CA VAL A 195 -4.86 3.51 -9.89
C VAL A 195 -3.61 3.71 -10.73
N MET A 196 -3.20 2.67 -11.44
CA MET A 196 -2.13 2.74 -12.43
C MET A 196 -2.64 2.21 -13.76
N LEU A 197 -2.39 2.94 -14.84
CA LEU A 197 -2.81 2.56 -16.19
C LEU A 197 -1.59 2.48 -17.11
N LYS A 198 -1.54 1.46 -17.96
CA LYS A 198 -0.57 1.37 -19.05
C LYS A 198 -1.23 1.81 -20.35
N VAL A 199 -0.77 2.92 -20.89
CA VAL A 199 -1.09 3.44 -22.23
C VAL A 199 0.12 3.32 -23.15
N ALA A 200 -0.04 3.75 -24.41
CA ALA A 200 1.04 3.79 -25.38
C ALA A 200 2.23 4.63 -24.82
N PRO A 201 3.48 4.14 -24.92
CA PRO A 201 4.64 4.77 -24.28
C PRO A 201 4.92 6.20 -24.74
N GLU A 202 4.54 6.55 -25.96
CA GLU A 202 4.65 7.87 -26.57
C GLU A 202 3.55 8.86 -26.14
N THR A 203 2.58 8.43 -25.32
CA THR A 203 1.49 9.29 -24.87
C THR A 203 2.04 10.45 -24.03
N PRO A 204 1.81 11.72 -24.42
CA PRO A 204 2.34 12.86 -23.68
C PRO A 204 1.78 12.97 -22.26
N GLY A 205 2.62 13.34 -21.30
CA GLY A 205 2.23 13.46 -19.89
C GLY A 205 2.14 12.13 -19.14
N THR A 206 2.86 11.12 -19.60
CA THR A 206 2.98 9.81 -18.95
C THR A 206 4.43 9.52 -18.56
N ASP A 207 4.63 8.57 -17.65
CA ASP A 207 5.93 8.00 -17.32
C ASP A 207 6.17 6.74 -18.15
N ALA A 208 6.77 6.86 -19.34
CA ALA A 208 6.95 5.74 -20.28
C ALA A 208 5.63 4.97 -20.57
N GLY A 209 4.53 5.70 -20.72
CA GLY A 209 3.19 5.14 -20.89
C GLY A 209 2.51 4.70 -19.60
N TRP A 210 3.07 4.97 -18.43
CA TRP A 210 2.39 4.80 -17.15
C TRP A 210 1.69 6.09 -16.71
N VAL A 211 0.45 5.93 -16.29
CA VAL A 211 -0.39 6.98 -15.69
C VAL A 211 -0.73 6.56 -14.28
N TYR A 212 -0.59 7.48 -13.34
CA TYR A 212 -0.90 7.28 -11.92
C TYR A 212 -2.11 8.13 -11.52
N GLY A 213 -2.85 7.66 -10.54
CA GLY A 213 -3.91 8.46 -9.94
C GLY A 213 -4.36 7.95 -8.58
N THR A 214 -5.00 8.84 -7.83
CA THR A 214 -5.62 8.56 -6.54
C THR A 214 -7.10 8.84 -6.62
N VAL A 215 -7.89 8.01 -5.95
CA VAL A 215 -9.35 8.10 -5.93
C VAL A 215 -9.83 8.06 -4.49
N THR A 216 -10.72 8.98 -4.10
CA THR A 216 -11.34 8.98 -2.77
C THR A 216 -12.31 7.81 -2.60
N PRO A 217 -12.77 7.49 -1.37
CA PRO A 217 -13.80 6.49 -1.17
C PRO A 217 -15.08 6.71 -2.00
N GLU A 218 -15.41 7.97 -2.28
CA GLU A 218 -16.60 8.40 -3.04
C GLU A 218 -16.40 8.32 -4.56
N GLY A 219 -15.18 8.06 -5.02
CA GLY A 219 -14.86 7.96 -6.45
C GLY A 219 -14.31 9.25 -7.08
N GLU A 220 -13.99 10.27 -6.29
CA GLU A 220 -13.37 11.50 -6.80
C GLU A 220 -11.89 11.25 -7.15
N VAL A 221 -11.49 11.62 -8.37
CA VAL A 221 -10.08 11.56 -8.80
C VAL A 221 -9.34 12.77 -8.25
N THR A 222 -8.38 12.52 -7.35
CA THR A 222 -7.61 13.55 -6.63
C THR A 222 -6.19 13.74 -7.18
N SER A 223 -5.76 12.87 -8.09
CA SER A 223 -4.53 13.02 -8.88
C SER A 223 -4.63 12.22 -10.17
N ALA A 224 -3.98 12.68 -11.24
CA ALA A 224 -3.98 12.00 -12.53
C ALA A 224 -2.76 12.38 -13.38
N GLY A 225 -2.09 11.40 -13.97
CA GLY A 225 -0.95 11.62 -14.88
C GLY A 225 0.38 11.22 -14.25
N ARG A 226 1.40 12.09 -14.37
CA ARG A 226 2.72 11.91 -13.74
C ARG A 226 2.71 12.38 -12.29
N VAL A 227 2.24 11.51 -11.40
CA VAL A 227 2.17 11.80 -9.96
C VAL A 227 3.51 11.49 -9.29
N ALA A 228 4.26 12.54 -8.93
CA ALA A 228 5.63 12.42 -8.43
C ALA A 228 5.78 11.49 -7.21
N SER A 229 4.83 11.55 -6.26
CA SER A 229 4.84 10.68 -5.08
C SER A 229 4.65 9.20 -5.42
N CYS A 230 3.96 8.88 -6.51
CA CYS A 230 3.84 7.51 -7.00
C CYS A 230 5.10 7.09 -7.74
N MET A 231 5.58 7.93 -8.65
CA MET A 231 6.76 7.65 -9.47
C MET A 231 8.01 7.38 -8.63
N GLY A 232 8.19 8.10 -7.52
CA GLY A 232 9.37 7.99 -6.64
C GLY A 232 9.68 6.56 -6.18
N CYS A 233 8.68 5.70 -6.01
CA CYS A 233 8.91 4.28 -5.72
C CYS A 233 8.73 3.38 -6.95
N HIS A 234 7.78 3.73 -7.83
CA HIS A 234 7.40 2.86 -8.93
C HIS A 234 8.43 2.86 -10.07
N GLU A 235 9.19 3.93 -10.30
CA GLU A 235 10.21 4.00 -11.35
C GLU A 235 11.29 2.92 -11.23
N SER A 236 11.62 2.52 -10.00
CA SER A 236 12.61 1.48 -9.71
C SER A 236 12.04 0.07 -9.62
N ALA A 237 10.72 -0.11 -9.82
CA ALA A 237 10.10 -1.42 -9.69
C ALA A 237 10.60 -2.37 -10.80
N ARG A 238 10.89 -3.63 -10.43
CA ARG A 238 11.51 -4.61 -11.33
C ARG A 238 10.69 -4.87 -12.60
N HIS A 239 9.36 -4.94 -12.50
CA HIS A 239 8.48 -5.29 -13.61
C HIS A 239 7.91 -4.01 -14.23
N GLU A 240 8.81 -3.20 -14.79
CA GLU A 240 8.61 -1.81 -15.23
C GLU A 240 8.26 -0.83 -14.11
N ARG A 241 6.98 -0.76 -13.74
CA ARG A 241 6.45 0.08 -12.65
C ARG A 241 5.66 -0.75 -11.64
N VAL A 242 5.74 -2.07 -11.72
CA VAL A 242 4.92 -2.99 -10.92
C VAL A 242 5.80 -3.82 -10.00
N PHE A 243 5.44 -3.90 -8.71
CA PHE A 243 6.18 -4.67 -7.71
C PHE A 243 5.89 -6.17 -7.75
N GLY A 244 4.69 -6.56 -8.18
CA GLY A 244 4.22 -7.94 -8.18
C GLY A 244 3.66 -8.40 -6.84
N ILE A 245 3.33 -9.69 -6.75
CA ILE A 245 2.94 -10.36 -5.50
C ILE A 245 3.97 -11.42 -5.14
N ALA A 246 4.28 -11.54 -3.85
CA ALA A 246 4.95 -12.72 -3.36
C ALA A 246 3.99 -13.91 -3.49
N THR A 247 4.50 -15.05 -3.92
CA THR A 247 3.79 -16.32 -3.74
C THR A 247 3.53 -16.53 -2.25
N ALA A 248 2.39 -17.15 -1.93
CA ALA A 248 2.17 -17.60 -0.56
C ALA A 248 3.37 -18.48 -0.16
N PRO A 249 3.91 -18.32 1.07
CA PRO A 249 4.92 -19.24 1.56
C PRO A 249 4.39 -20.66 1.40
N GLN A 250 5.18 -21.51 0.76
CA GLN A 250 4.89 -22.95 0.78
C GLN A 250 4.91 -23.38 2.26
N PRO A 251 3.92 -24.18 2.70
CA PRO A 251 3.89 -24.68 4.07
C PRO A 251 5.15 -25.49 4.40
#